data_AF-A0A7C4ESZ0-F1
#
_entry.id   AF-A0A7C4ESZ0-F1
#
_cell.length_a   1.000
_cell.length_b   1.000
_cell.length_c   1.000
_cell.angle_alpha   90.00
_cell.angle_beta   90.00
_cell.angle_gamma   90.00
#
_symmetry.space_group_name_H-M   'P 1'
#
loop_
_entity.id
_entity.type
_entity.pdbx_description
1 polymer ?
#
loop_
_entity_poly.entity_id
_entity_poly.type
_entity_poly.pdbx_seq_one_letter_code
_entity_poly.pdbx_strand_id
1 'polypeptide(L)'
;MTTLPRIFRMQRRWCICGCLSETFHTMKNTCTRLGNPSRAAFSTTESARAMRSGPGLRPGPVVRADNNSDEQQMKPSLSVQNLASGSQRFKVMLATAFWFGLSPIIPGTVGTIPAVVLFVGTALWIPAAWQWLVITGLLLVSCILCVYLGEWAEKFWGAKDPRHFVLDEVAGFFLTVLLFRVPDLGATLFWGFVATRAFDIIKPPPASSLEVLPAGWGILVDDLVASLYAVAFLHAASRLLPSFFGL
;
A
#
# COMPACT_ATOMS: atom_id res chain seq x y z
N MET A 1 -6.19 2.49 64.74
CA MET A 1 -5.15 3.54 64.60
C MET A 1 -4.66 3.44 63.16
N THR A 2 -4.92 4.30 62.17
CA THR A 2 -5.42 5.67 62.00
C THR A 2 -5.75 5.77 60.48
N THR A 3 -7.02 5.79 60.06
CA THR A 3 -7.77 6.92 59.46
C THR A 3 -7.08 7.83 58.42
N LEU A 4 -7.64 7.80 57.18
CA LEU A 4 -7.92 8.89 56.20
C LEU A 4 -6.74 9.58 55.43
N PRO A 5 -6.99 10.33 54.32
CA PRO A 5 -8.01 10.18 53.24
C PRO A 5 -7.53 10.51 51.80
N ARG A 6 -8.46 10.34 50.85
CA ARG A 6 -8.48 10.88 49.47
C ARG A 6 -8.30 12.40 49.43
N ILE A 7 -7.52 12.90 48.46
CA ILE A 7 -7.61 14.28 47.96
C ILE A 7 -7.78 14.29 46.44
N PHE A 8 -8.78 15.07 46.04
CA PHE A 8 -9.27 15.42 44.72
C PHE A 8 -8.40 16.55 44.14
N ARG A 9 -8.05 16.55 42.84
CA ARG A 9 -8.12 17.76 41.98
C ARG A 9 -7.84 17.46 40.50
N MET A 10 -8.86 17.72 39.70
CA MET A 10 -8.78 18.18 38.31
C MET A 10 -7.79 19.34 38.16
N GLN A 11 -7.10 19.45 37.01
CA GLN A 11 -7.34 20.51 36.01
C GLN A 11 -6.35 20.50 34.83
N ARG A 12 -6.94 20.56 33.62
CA ARG A 12 -6.64 21.47 32.48
C ARG A 12 -5.28 21.32 31.77
N ARG A 13 -5.30 20.86 30.51
CA ARG A 13 -5.32 21.68 29.26
C ARG A 13 -4.07 22.56 29.08
N TRP A 14 -3.24 22.19 28.12
CA TRP A 14 -2.37 23.11 27.39
C TRP A 14 -2.62 22.96 25.88
N CYS A 15 -3.46 23.85 25.36
CA CYS A 15 -3.37 24.30 23.97
C CYS A 15 -2.30 25.39 23.94
N ILE A 16 -1.36 25.33 23.01
CA ILE A 16 -0.55 26.49 22.64
C ILE A 16 -0.99 26.90 21.24
N CYS A 17 -1.67 28.04 21.20
CA CYS A 17 -2.04 28.79 20.02
C CYS A 17 -0.93 29.83 19.82
N GLY A 18 -0.22 29.77 18.70
CA GLY A 18 0.64 30.86 18.23
C GLY A 18 -0.18 31.74 17.29
N CYS A 19 -0.48 32.96 17.73
CA CYS A 19 -1.11 34.02 16.95
C CYS A 19 -0.03 34.99 16.51
N LEU A 20 0.17 35.18 15.20
CA LEU A 20 0.70 36.43 14.68
C LEU A 20 -0.19 36.91 13.53
N SER A 21 -0.62 38.14 13.71
CA SER A 21 -1.46 39.00 12.90
C SER A 21 -0.92 39.23 11.50
N GLU A 22 -1.78 39.18 10.48
CA GLU A 22 -1.99 40.34 9.60
C GLU A 22 -3.34 40.28 8.88
N THR A 23 -3.88 41.48 8.69
CA THR A 23 -5.28 41.83 8.43
C THR A 23 -5.57 42.13 6.95
N PHE A 24 -6.88 42.18 6.64
CA PHE A 24 -7.52 42.80 5.46
C PHE A 24 -7.46 42.05 4.11
N HIS A 25 -8.57 41.39 3.73
CA HIS A 25 -9.57 41.99 2.81
C HIS A 25 -10.80 41.06 2.59
N THR A 26 -11.94 41.55 3.05
CA THR A 26 -13.30 41.51 2.47
C THR A 26 -13.88 40.22 1.88
N MET A 27 -14.89 39.72 2.61
CA MET A 27 -15.97 38.84 2.17
C MET A 27 -16.64 39.26 0.85
N LYS A 28 -16.93 38.28 -0.02
CA LYS A 28 -18.15 38.27 -0.82
C LYS A 28 -18.83 36.91 -0.66
N ASN A 29 -19.85 36.91 0.20
CA ASN A 29 -20.81 35.83 0.33
C ASN A 29 -21.84 35.85 -0.81
N THR A 30 -22.44 34.68 -0.97
CA THR A 30 -23.84 34.43 -1.33
C THR A 30 -24.19 34.34 -2.81
N CYS A 31 -24.22 33.07 -3.22
CA CYS A 31 -24.93 32.51 -4.35
C CYS A 31 -26.43 32.82 -4.26
N THR A 32 -26.94 33.56 -5.24
CA THR A 32 -28.34 33.85 -5.50
C THR A 32 -29.02 32.67 -6.21
N ARG A 33 -29.99 32.03 -5.56
CA ARG A 33 -31.08 31.31 -6.24
C ARG A 33 -32.38 32.09 -6.02
N LEU A 34 -32.81 32.79 -7.07
CA LEU A 34 -34.11 33.44 -7.15
C LEU A 34 -35.16 32.40 -7.59
N GLY A 35 -36.08 32.08 -6.69
CA GLY A 35 -37.35 31.43 -6.99
C GLY A 35 -38.44 32.47 -7.18
N ASN A 36 -39.16 32.33 -8.28
CA ASN A 36 -40.26 33.17 -8.79
C ASN A 36 -41.45 33.29 -7.79
N PRO A 37 -42.02 34.50 -7.55
CA PRO A 37 -43.21 34.66 -6.71
C PRO A 37 -44.50 34.68 -7.54
N SER A 38 -45.44 33.79 -7.20
CA SER A 38 -46.84 33.90 -7.59
C SER A 38 -47.64 34.60 -6.49
N ARG A 39 -48.48 35.53 -6.93
CA ARG A 39 -49.37 36.43 -6.20
C ARG A 39 -50.19 35.74 -5.09
N ALA A 40 -50.35 36.41 -3.94
CA ALA A 40 -51.64 36.80 -3.38
C ALA A 40 -51.45 37.61 -2.08
N ALA A 41 -52.14 38.74 -2.02
CA ALA A 41 -52.24 39.63 -0.88
C ALA A 41 -53.10 39.03 0.24
N PHE A 42 -52.77 39.31 1.51
CA PHE A 42 -53.76 39.71 2.52
C PHE A 42 -53.03 40.24 3.77
N SER A 43 -53.25 41.51 4.09
CA SER A 43 -52.87 42.11 5.37
C SER A 43 -54.04 42.02 6.33
N THR A 44 -53.85 41.36 7.47
CA THR A 44 -54.59 41.71 8.69
C THR A 44 -53.71 41.52 9.92
N THR A 45 -53.95 42.44 10.82
CA THR A 45 -53.40 42.77 12.13
C THR A 45 -53.55 41.68 13.21
N GLU A 46 -52.95 41.99 14.37
CA GLU A 46 -53.22 41.46 15.73
C GLU A 46 -52.52 40.14 16.10
N SER A 47 -51.57 40.17 17.04
CA SER A 47 -51.71 40.35 18.50
C SER A 47 -52.14 39.07 19.23
N ALA A 48 -51.36 38.78 20.28
CA ALA A 48 -51.72 37.99 21.46
C ALA A 48 -51.83 36.45 21.32
N ARG A 49 -50.78 35.79 21.84
CA ARG A 49 -50.85 34.96 23.07
C ARG A 49 -52.18 34.22 23.31
N ALA A 50 -52.22 32.90 23.07
CA ALA A 50 -52.82 31.91 23.97
C ALA A 50 -52.59 30.45 23.53
N MET A 51 -52.11 29.65 24.49
CA MET A 51 -52.34 28.23 24.75
C MET A 51 -52.92 27.32 23.63
N ARG A 52 -52.30 26.15 23.42
CA ARG A 52 -52.81 24.82 23.87
C ARG A 52 -52.04 23.65 23.20
N SER A 53 -51.63 22.71 24.07
CA SER A 53 -51.60 21.25 23.89
C SER A 53 -51.69 20.65 22.48
N GLY A 54 -50.61 19.97 22.05
CA GLY A 54 -50.61 19.00 20.96
C GLY A 54 -50.23 17.59 21.45
N PRO A 55 -50.78 16.51 20.85
CA PRO A 55 -50.65 15.12 21.30
C PRO A 55 -49.32 14.48 20.89
N GLY A 56 -48.98 13.38 21.58
CA GLY A 56 -47.68 12.73 21.56
C GLY A 56 -47.12 12.36 20.18
N LEU A 57 -45.88 12.78 19.94
CA LEU A 57 -45.02 12.17 18.94
C LEU A 57 -44.41 10.89 19.53
N ARG A 58 -44.73 9.75 18.91
CA ARG A 58 -43.96 8.51 19.08
C ARG A 58 -42.55 8.75 18.53
N PRO A 59 -41.47 8.42 19.27
CA PRO A 59 -40.15 8.41 18.67
C PRO A 59 -40.11 7.35 17.57
N GLY A 60 -39.69 7.75 16.37
CA GLY A 60 -39.45 6.83 15.25
C GLY A 60 -38.35 5.80 15.60
N PRO A 61 -38.25 4.69 14.85
CA PRO A 61 -37.29 3.65 15.15
C PRO A 61 -35.88 4.21 15.10
N VAL A 62 -35.15 4.07 16.21
CA VAL A 62 -33.71 4.31 16.27
C VAL A 62 -33.07 3.28 15.36
N VAL A 63 -32.68 3.69 14.15
CA VAL A 63 -31.82 2.90 13.27
C VAL A 63 -30.48 2.79 13.99
N ARG A 64 -30.28 1.64 14.63
CA ARG A 64 -29.02 1.29 15.29
C ARG A 64 -28.00 1.15 14.16
N ALA A 65 -27.02 2.05 14.12
CA ALA A 65 -25.86 1.91 13.26
C ALA A 65 -25.09 0.70 13.77
N ASP A 66 -25.23 -0.42 13.07
CA ASP A 66 -24.43 -1.61 13.33
C ASP A 66 -22.99 -1.29 12.93
N ASN A 67 -22.18 -0.93 13.93
CA ASN A 67 -20.74 -0.85 13.83
C ASN A 67 -20.20 -2.27 13.70
N ASN A 68 -20.20 -2.81 12.48
CA ASN A 68 -19.47 -4.01 12.16
C ASN A 68 -18.17 -3.61 11.45
N SER A 69 -17.23 -3.09 12.24
CA SER A 69 -15.88 -2.71 11.81
C SER A 69 -14.89 -3.88 11.82
N ASP A 70 -15.32 -5.05 12.29
CA ASP A 70 -14.44 -6.16 12.61
C ASP A 70 -14.84 -7.41 11.83
N GLU A 71 -14.54 -7.39 10.53
CA GLU A 71 -14.11 -8.54 9.73
C GLU A 71 -14.04 -8.09 8.26
N GLN A 72 -12.92 -7.44 7.89
CA GLN A 72 -12.43 -7.57 6.52
C GLN A 72 -11.89 -8.98 6.32
N GLN A 73 -12.78 -9.97 6.46
CA GLN A 73 -12.60 -11.28 5.88
C GLN A 73 -12.55 -11.08 4.37
N MET A 74 -11.32 -11.22 3.87
CA MET A 74 -10.98 -11.54 2.48
C MET A 74 -12.09 -12.37 1.83
N LYS A 75 -12.81 -11.81 0.84
CA LYS A 75 -13.57 -12.61 -0.11
C LYS A 75 -12.56 -13.27 -1.05
N PRO A 76 -12.30 -14.60 -0.97
CA PRO A 76 -11.23 -15.24 -1.73
C PRO A 76 -11.60 -15.49 -3.21
N SER A 77 -12.56 -14.77 -3.78
CA SER A 77 -13.25 -15.24 -5.00
C SER A 77 -13.73 -14.17 -5.99
N LEU A 78 -13.38 -12.88 -5.80
CA LEU A 78 -13.47 -11.86 -6.87
C LEU A 78 -12.22 -11.97 -7.77
N SER A 79 -11.94 -13.09 -8.42
CA SER A 79 -12.60 -13.70 -9.59
C SER A 79 -11.69 -13.62 -10.81
N VAL A 80 -10.45 -14.12 -10.68
CA VAL A 80 -9.63 -14.49 -11.86
C VAL A 80 -10.43 -15.44 -12.77
N GLN A 81 -11.30 -16.26 -12.16
CA GLN A 81 -12.23 -17.17 -12.83
C GLN A 81 -13.36 -16.47 -13.61
N ASN A 82 -13.74 -15.22 -13.26
CA ASN A 82 -14.79 -14.45 -13.98
C ASN A 82 -14.22 -13.35 -14.90
N LEU A 83 -12.92 -13.39 -15.21
CA LEU A 83 -12.33 -12.45 -16.16
C LEU A 83 -12.92 -12.68 -17.56
N ALA A 84 -13.84 -11.79 -17.95
CA ALA A 84 -14.56 -11.86 -19.22
C ALA A 84 -13.69 -11.48 -20.44
N SER A 85 -12.58 -10.76 -20.25
CA SER A 85 -11.71 -10.26 -21.32
C SER A 85 -10.31 -10.86 -21.24
N GLY A 86 -9.80 -11.37 -22.38
CA GLY A 86 -8.44 -11.93 -22.49
C GLY A 86 -7.33 -10.94 -22.12
N SER A 87 -7.55 -9.63 -22.36
CA SER A 87 -6.60 -8.59 -21.95
C SER A 87 -6.44 -8.49 -20.43
N GLN A 88 -7.53 -8.66 -19.68
CA GLN A 88 -7.46 -8.62 -18.21
C GLN A 88 -6.77 -9.86 -17.65
N ARG A 89 -7.01 -11.04 -18.24
CA ARG A 89 -6.28 -12.27 -17.90
C ARG A 89 -4.78 -12.10 -18.11
N PHE A 90 -4.38 -11.50 -19.23
CA PHE A 90 -2.98 -11.23 -19.52
C PHE A 90 -2.35 -10.26 -18.51
N LYS A 91 -3.06 -9.20 -18.10
CA LYS A 91 -2.56 -8.30 -17.05
C LYS A 91 -2.39 -9.00 -15.71
N VAL A 92 -3.36 -9.83 -15.29
CA VAL A 92 -3.24 -10.65 -14.08
C VAL A 92 -2.04 -11.59 -14.20
N MET A 93 -1.83 -12.23 -15.36
CA MET A 93 -0.65 -13.08 -15.61
C MET A 93 0.64 -12.36 -15.27
N LEU A 94 0.81 -11.17 -15.85
CA LEU A 94 2.04 -10.41 -15.70
C LEU A 94 2.21 -9.91 -14.28
N ALA A 95 1.18 -9.30 -13.70
CA ALA A 95 1.20 -8.77 -12.33
C ALA A 95 1.52 -9.83 -11.28
N THR A 96 1.11 -11.09 -11.52
CA THR A 96 1.30 -12.22 -10.60
C THR A 96 2.50 -13.10 -10.98
N ALA A 97 3.37 -12.65 -11.88
CA ALA A 97 4.49 -13.42 -12.42
C ALA A 97 4.08 -14.83 -12.88
N PHE A 98 3.22 -14.92 -13.90
CA PHE A 98 2.68 -16.17 -14.45
C PHE A 98 1.83 -16.98 -13.46
N TRP A 99 0.89 -16.32 -12.75
CA TRP A 99 0.00 -16.93 -11.74
C TRP A 99 0.65 -17.35 -10.41
N PHE A 100 1.96 -17.27 -10.29
CA PHE A 100 2.67 -17.68 -9.09
C PHE A 100 2.32 -16.83 -7.86
N GLY A 101 2.07 -15.52 -8.04
CA GLY A 101 1.60 -14.60 -7.00
C GLY A 101 0.18 -14.86 -6.47
N LEU A 102 -0.58 -15.78 -7.08
CA LEU A 102 -1.90 -16.21 -6.58
C LEU A 102 -1.81 -17.39 -5.61
N SER A 103 -0.60 -17.81 -5.23
CA SER A 103 -0.40 -18.88 -4.26
C SER A 103 -1.03 -18.55 -2.90
N PRO A 104 -1.81 -19.47 -2.29
CA PRO A 104 -2.50 -19.23 -1.03
C PRO A 104 -1.60 -19.29 0.22
N ILE A 105 -0.34 -19.76 0.09
CA ILE A 105 0.53 -20.02 1.24
C ILE A 105 1.43 -18.81 1.53
N ILE A 106 2.32 -18.49 0.60
CA ILE A 106 3.18 -17.30 0.66
C ILE A 106 3.29 -16.77 -0.79
N PRO A 107 2.41 -15.82 -1.19
CA PRO A 107 2.38 -15.35 -2.57
C PRO A 107 3.73 -14.75 -2.99
N GLY A 108 4.47 -14.14 -2.06
CA GLY A 108 5.77 -13.56 -2.38
C GLY A 108 6.85 -14.59 -2.71
N THR A 109 7.02 -15.62 -1.87
CA THR A 109 7.99 -16.71 -2.12
C THR A 109 7.70 -17.47 -3.40
N VAL A 110 6.43 -17.75 -3.68
CA VAL A 110 6.05 -18.47 -4.90
C VAL A 110 6.14 -17.53 -6.11
N GLY A 111 5.76 -16.27 -5.96
CA GLY A 111 5.80 -15.22 -6.98
C GLY A 111 7.20 -14.93 -7.53
N THR A 112 8.25 -15.15 -6.75
CA THR A 112 9.65 -14.97 -7.18
C THR A 112 10.27 -16.19 -7.86
N ILE A 113 9.60 -17.36 -7.89
CA ILE A 113 10.09 -18.57 -8.57
C ILE A 113 10.42 -18.31 -10.06
N PRO A 114 9.58 -17.63 -10.85
CA PRO A 114 9.93 -17.30 -12.24
C PRO A 114 11.24 -16.51 -12.35
N ALA A 115 11.51 -15.60 -11.42
CA ALA A 115 12.76 -14.83 -11.40
C ALA A 115 13.98 -15.74 -11.17
N VAL A 116 13.86 -16.67 -10.22
CA VAL A 116 14.87 -17.69 -9.92
C VAL A 116 15.13 -18.58 -11.14
N VAL A 117 14.07 -19.08 -11.79
CA VAL A 117 14.18 -19.93 -12.99
C VAL A 117 14.87 -19.18 -14.13
N LEU A 118 14.50 -17.92 -14.37
CA LEU A 118 15.12 -17.09 -15.40
C LEU A 118 16.59 -16.80 -15.10
N PHE A 119 16.94 -16.53 -13.85
CA PHE A 119 18.33 -16.34 -13.44
C PHE A 119 19.15 -17.62 -13.60
N VAL A 120 18.65 -18.79 -13.16
CA VAL A 120 19.33 -20.08 -13.34
C VAL A 120 19.51 -20.40 -14.83
N GLY A 121 18.48 -20.22 -15.65
CA GLY A 121 18.58 -20.41 -17.10
C GLY A 121 19.63 -19.48 -17.72
N THR A 122 19.69 -18.23 -17.25
CA THR A 122 20.74 -17.29 -17.68
C THR A 122 22.12 -17.75 -17.25
N ALA A 123 22.29 -18.21 -16.01
CA ALA A 123 23.57 -18.68 -15.50
C ALA A 123 24.09 -19.94 -16.22
N LEU A 124 23.19 -20.85 -16.61
CA LEU A 124 23.54 -22.14 -17.23
C LEU A 124 23.73 -22.06 -18.74
N TRP A 125 22.96 -21.24 -19.45
CA TRP A 125 22.90 -21.27 -20.92
C TRP A 125 23.44 -20.02 -21.60
N ILE A 126 23.62 -18.90 -20.87
CA ILE A 126 24.17 -17.67 -21.44
C ILE A 126 25.65 -17.54 -21.07
N PRO A 127 26.55 -17.25 -22.04
CA PRO A 127 27.96 -17.05 -21.74
C PRO A 127 28.15 -15.94 -20.70
N ALA A 128 29.10 -16.13 -19.78
CA ALA A 128 29.33 -15.24 -18.63
C ALA A 128 29.43 -13.75 -19.02
N ALA A 129 30.09 -13.45 -20.15
CA ALA A 129 30.24 -12.10 -20.68
C ALA A 129 28.92 -11.39 -21.03
N TRP A 130 27.83 -12.13 -21.25
CA TRP A 130 26.51 -11.61 -21.62
C TRP A 130 25.48 -11.70 -20.50
N GLN A 131 25.78 -12.41 -19.40
CA GLN A 131 24.82 -12.61 -18.32
C GLN A 131 24.40 -11.29 -17.66
N TRP A 132 25.32 -10.35 -17.47
CA TRP A 132 25.01 -9.04 -16.90
C TRP A 132 24.00 -8.27 -17.76
N LEU A 133 24.12 -8.34 -19.09
CA LEU A 133 23.23 -7.67 -20.02
C LEU A 133 21.82 -8.27 -19.96
N VAL A 134 21.73 -9.61 -19.97
CA VAL A 134 20.44 -10.32 -19.87
C VAL A 134 19.74 -10.02 -18.55
N ILE A 135 20.44 -10.10 -17.43
CA ILE A 135 19.86 -9.84 -16.10
C ILE A 135 19.45 -8.37 -15.94
N THR A 136 20.25 -7.44 -16.47
CA THR A 136 19.87 -6.02 -16.51
C THR A 136 18.61 -5.82 -17.35
N GLY A 137 18.49 -6.50 -18.50
CA GLY A 137 17.28 -6.47 -19.32
C GLY A 137 16.05 -6.99 -18.57
N LEU A 138 16.19 -8.12 -17.86
CA LEU A 138 15.13 -8.70 -17.04
C LEU A 138 14.70 -7.75 -15.91
N LEU A 139 15.66 -7.15 -15.19
CA LEU A 139 15.40 -6.13 -14.19
C LEU A 139 14.59 -4.96 -14.76
N LEU A 140 15.05 -4.38 -15.88
CA LEU A 140 14.39 -3.23 -16.49
C LEU A 140 12.96 -3.57 -16.95
N VAL A 141 12.77 -4.74 -17.56
CA VAL A 141 11.43 -5.20 -17.97
C VAL A 141 10.52 -5.34 -16.75
N SER A 142 10.99 -5.97 -15.67
CA SER A 142 10.21 -6.10 -14.43
C SER A 142 9.85 -4.74 -13.83
N CYS A 143 10.80 -3.79 -13.77
CA CYS A 143 10.54 -2.42 -13.31
C CYS A 143 9.48 -1.71 -14.15
N ILE A 144 9.61 -1.78 -15.49
CA ILE A 144 8.65 -1.14 -16.42
C ILE A 144 7.26 -1.74 -16.25
N LEU A 145 7.16 -3.08 -16.19
CA LEU A 145 5.88 -3.77 -15.98
C LEU A 145 5.28 -3.45 -14.62
N CYS A 146 6.11 -3.33 -13.57
CA CYS A 146 5.68 -2.98 -12.23
C CYS A 146 5.01 -1.60 -12.20
N VAL A 147 5.69 -0.57 -12.73
CA VAL A 147 5.13 0.79 -12.80
C VAL A 147 3.89 0.83 -13.69
N TYR A 148 3.92 0.16 -14.86
CA TYR A 148 2.82 0.18 -15.81
C TYR A 148 1.55 -0.51 -15.28
N LEU A 149 1.70 -1.62 -14.55
CA LEU A 149 0.57 -2.41 -14.05
C LEU A 149 0.15 -2.03 -12.64
N GLY A 150 0.96 -1.31 -11.86
CA GLY A 150 0.67 -1.00 -10.46
C GLY A 150 -0.66 -0.26 -10.26
N GLU A 151 -0.91 0.82 -11.01
CA GLU A 151 -2.18 1.57 -10.89
C GLU A 151 -3.39 0.71 -11.29
N TRP A 152 -3.23 -0.15 -12.30
CA TRP A 152 -4.27 -1.08 -12.68
C TRP A 152 -4.49 -2.15 -11.61
N ALA A 153 -3.42 -2.67 -11.01
CA ALA A 153 -3.46 -3.70 -9.97
C ALA A 153 -4.18 -3.18 -8.72
N GLU A 154 -3.84 -1.98 -8.24
CA GLU A 154 -4.51 -1.37 -7.09
C GLU A 154 -6.02 -1.21 -7.32
N LYS A 155 -6.42 -0.77 -8.52
CA LYS A 155 -7.83 -0.65 -8.90
C LYS A 155 -8.53 -2.00 -9.05
N PHE A 156 -7.82 -3.00 -9.58
CA PHE A 156 -8.37 -4.33 -9.84
C PHE A 156 -8.60 -5.11 -8.54
N TRP A 157 -7.64 -5.09 -7.61
CA TRP A 157 -7.75 -5.76 -6.32
C TRP A 157 -8.38 -4.89 -5.22
N GLY A 158 -8.57 -3.59 -5.46
CA GLY A 158 -9.21 -2.67 -4.51
C GLY A 158 -8.39 -2.43 -3.25
N ALA A 159 -7.07 -2.63 -3.32
CA ALA A 159 -6.13 -2.48 -2.21
C ALA A 159 -4.88 -1.77 -2.70
N LYS A 160 -4.33 -0.88 -1.86
CA LYS A 160 -2.98 -0.34 -2.07
C LYS A 160 -1.98 -1.47 -1.82
N ASP A 161 -1.01 -1.62 -2.72
CA ASP A 161 -0.02 -2.70 -2.67
C ASP A 161 -0.63 -4.11 -2.45
N PRO A 162 -1.36 -4.64 -3.44
CA PRO A 162 -2.05 -5.92 -3.29
C PRO A 162 -1.05 -7.07 -3.23
N ARG A 163 -1.13 -7.92 -2.19
CA ARG A 163 -0.26 -9.09 -1.95
C ARG A 163 -0.05 -10.07 -3.13
N HIS A 164 -0.87 -9.99 -4.17
CA HIS A 164 -0.77 -10.84 -5.36
C HIS A 164 0.12 -10.24 -6.45
N PHE A 165 0.41 -8.95 -6.34
CA PHE A 165 1.34 -8.24 -7.20
C PHE A 165 2.75 -8.52 -6.70
N VAL A 166 3.58 -9.10 -7.56
CA VAL A 166 4.91 -9.64 -7.18
C VAL A 166 6.02 -9.19 -8.15
N LEU A 167 5.72 -8.21 -9.02
CA LEU A 167 6.66 -7.74 -10.04
C LEU A 167 7.80 -6.90 -9.45
N ASP A 168 7.50 -6.16 -8.39
CA ASP A 168 8.41 -5.53 -7.44
C ASP A 168 9.38 -6.54 -6.82
N GLU A 169 8.89 -7.66 -6.31
CA GLU A 169 9.74 -8.69 -5.71
C GLU A 169 10.67 -9.34 -6.74
N VAL A 170 10.15 -9.58 -7.95
CA VAL A 170 10.93 -10.07 -9.10
C VAL A 170 12.02 -9.06 -9.48
N ALA A 171 11.71 -7.77 -9.50
CA ALA A 171 12.69 -6.71 -9.77
C ALA A 171 13.76 -6.65 -8.68
N GLY A 172 13.37 -6.72 -7.40
CA GLY A 172 14.28 -6.74 -6.27
C GLY A 172 15.25 -7.93 -6.27
N PHE A 173 14.75 -9.13 -6.61
CA PHE A 173 15.58 -10.31 -6.80
C PHE A 173 16.61 -10.10 -7.91
N PHE A 174 16.20 -9.62 -9.09
CA PHE A 174 17.14 -9.37 -10.20
C PHE A 174 18.18 -8.31 -9.86
N LEU A 175 17.78 -7.24 -9.16
CA LEU A 175 18.73 -6.22 -8.70
C LEU A 175 19.78 -6.83 -7.76
N THR A 176 19.36 -7.71 -6.87
CA THR A 176 20.28 -8.34 -5.90
C THR A 176 21.27 -9.28 -6.57
N VAL A 177 20.83 -10.20 -7.43
CA VAL A 177 21.74 -11.13 -8.13
C VAL A 177 22.56 -10.45 -9.24
N LEU A 178 22.17 -9.25 -9.66
CA LEU A 178 22.97 -8.41 -10.54
C LEU A 178 24.16 -7.80 -9.79
N LEU A 179 23.93 -7.30 -8.57
CA LEU A 179 24.95 -6.57 -7.79
C LEU A 179 25.74 -7.44 -6.82
N PHE A 180 25.22 -8.62 -6.45
CA PHE A 180 25.89 -9.58 -5.59
C PHE A 180 25.92 -10.96 -6.25
N ARG A 181 27.13 -11.49 -6.44
CA ARG A 181 27.36 -12.81 -7.02
C ARG A 181 28.63 -13.44 -6.46
N VAL A 182 28.56 -14.72 -6.14
CA VAL A 182 29.70 -15.54 -5.71
C VAL A 182 29.87 -16.72 -6.68
N PRO A 183 31.06 -17.36 -6.73
CA PRO A 183 31.32 -18.46 -7.67
C PRO A 183 30.34 -19.62 -7.53
N ASP A 184 29.88 -19.88 -6.31
CA ASP A 184 28.82 -20.85 -6.04
C ASP A 184 27.45 -20.27 -6.42
N LEU A 185 26.86 -20.83 -7.48
CA LEU A 185 25.54 -20.43 -7.97
C LEU A 185 24.44 -20.70 -6.93
N GLY A 186 24.52 -21.81 -6.20
CA GLY A 186 23.57 -22.17 -5.16
C GLY A 186 23.62 -21.21 -3.98
N ALA A 187 24.81 -20.80 -3.54
CA ALA A 187 25.01 -19.79 -2.51
C ALA A 187 24.49 -18.42 -2.96
N THR A 188 24.77 -18.02 -4.21
CA THR A 188 24.23 -16.76 -4.78
C THR A 188 22.71 -16.76 -4.76
N LEU A 189 22.07 -17.86 -5.19
CA LEU A 189 20.63 -18.02 -5.21
C LEU A 189 20.03 -17.97 -3.81
N PHE A 190 20.54 -18.80 -2.91
CA PHE A 190 20.01 -18.93 -1.55
C PHE A 190 20.14 -17.61 -0.80
N TRP A 191 21.35 -17.03 -0.76
CA TRP A 191 21.59 -15.80 -0.02
C TRP A 191 20.94 -14.59 -0.69
N GLY A 192 20.95 -14.51 -2.01
CA GLY A 192 20.27 -13.46 -2.76
C GLY A 192 18.76 -13.46 -2.48
N PHE A 193 18.13 -14.62 -2.57
CA PHE A 193 16.70 -14.78 -2.30
C PHE A 193 16.33 -14.50 -0.83
N VAL A 194 17.06 -15.08 0.12
CA VAL A 194 16.75 -14.92 1.55
C VAL A 194 16.95 -13.47 1.98
N ALA A 195 18.03 -12.82 1.55
CA ALA A 195 18.31 -11.44 1.93
C ALA A 195 17.28 -10.48 1.34
N THR A 196 16.91 -10.60 0.06
CA THR A 196 15.88 -9.72 -0.53
C THR A 196 14.57 -9.80 0.23
N ARG A 197 14.10 -11.01 0.54
CA ARG A 197 12.86 -11.20 1.32
C ARG A 197 12.99 -10.67 2.74
N ALA A 198 14.13 -10.88 3.40
CA ALA A 198 14.33 -10.37 4.75
C ALA A 198 14.24 -8.83 4.78
N PHE A 199 14.86 -8.15 3.83
CA PHE A 199 14.86 -6.69 3.78
C PHE A 199 13.53 -6.10 3.28
N ASP A 200 12.82 -6.77 2.37
CA ASP A 200 11.46 -6.40 1.98
C ASP A 200 10.48 -6.56 3.16
N ILE A 201 10.61 -7.60 4.00
CA ILE A 201 9.75 -7.74 5.18
C ILE A 201 10.07 -6.68 6.25
N ILE A 202 11.36 -6.34 6.43
CA ILE A 202 11.79 -5.39 7.46
C ILE A 202 11.55 -3.92 7.03
N LYS A 203 11.64 -3.61 5.73
CA LYS A 203 11.61 -2.25 5.13
C LYS A 203 12.27 -1.17 6.00
N PRO A 204 13.59 -1.27 6.27
CA PRO A 204 14.27 -0.28 7.09
C PRO A 204 14.17 1.11 6.42
N PRO A 205 14.00 2.19 7.19
CA PRO A 205 13.93 3.54 6.62
C PRO A 205 15.20 3.87 5.81
N PRO A 206 15.12 4.62 4.70
CA PRO A 206 13.95 5.23 4.04
C PRO A 206 12.98 4.35 3.25
N ALA A 207 13.19 3.02 3.08
CA ALA A 207 12.34 2.20 2.19
C ALA A 207 10.84 2.34 2.48
N SER A 208 10.44 2.19 3.75
CA SER A 208 9.06 2.35 4.20
C SER A 208 8.47 3.76 4.02
N SER A 209 9.30 4.80 3.83
CA SER A 209 8.83 6.16 3.56
C SER A 209 8.53 6.40 2.08
N LEU A 210 9.00 5.53 1.19
CA LEU A 210 8.84 5.66 -0.27
C LEU A 210 7.50 5.12 -0.77
N GLU A 211 6.78 4.36 0.07
CA GLU A 211 5.38 3.94 -0.17
C GLU A 211 4.41 5.13 -0.32
N VAL A 212 4.83 6.36 0.00
CA VAL A 212 4.05 7.59 -0.23
C VAL A 212 3.94 7.92 -1.73
N LEU A 213 4.83 7.38 -2.56
CA LEU A 213 4.78 7.55 -4.00
C LEU A 213 3.51 6.92 -4.60
N PRO A 214 3.00 7.47 -5.72
CA PRO A 214 1.75 7.00 -6.30
C PRO A 214 1.89 5.64 -6.96
N ALA A 215 0.94 4.74 -6.65
CA ALA A 215 0.72 3.46 -7.30
C ALA A 215 2.00 2.60 -7.45
N GLY A 216 2.26 2.08 -8.65
CA GLY A 216 3.38 1.17 -8.91
C GLY A 216 4.77 1.75 -8.67
N TRP A 217 4.93 3.07 -8.53
CA TRP A 217 6.21 3.67 -8.14
C TRP A 217 6.52 3.46 -6.67
N GLY A 218 5.50 3.55 -5.80
CA GLY A 218 5.68 3.30 -4.36
C GLY A 218 6.14 1.88 -4.11
N ILE A 219 5.42 0.93 -4.73
CA ILE A 219 5.62 -0.53 -4.64
C ILE A 219 6.93 -0.98 -5.28
N LEU A 220 7.42 -0.29 -6.32
CA LEU A 220 8.69 -0.65 -6.93
C LEU A 220 9.88 -0.11 -6.13
N VAL A 221 9.80 1.17 -5.75
CA VAL A 221 10.97 1.89 -5.23
C VAL A 221 11.32 1.43 -3.81
N ASP A 222 10.34 1.12 -2.97
CA ASP A 222 10.56 0.55 -1.64
C ASP A 222 11.29 -0.80 -1.72
N ASP A 223 10.89 -1.69 -2.63
CA ASP A 223 11.48 -3.01 -2.86
C ASP A 223 12.89 -2.95 -3.47
N LEU A 224 13.11 -2.02 -4.41
CA LEU A 224 14.46 -1.78 -4.95
C LEU A 224 15.40 -1.25 -3.86
N VAL A 225 14.93 -0.35 -2.99
CA VAL A 225 15.74 0.16 -1.87
C VAL A 225 15.99 -0.95 -0.83
N ALA A 226 15.00 -1.76 -0.51
CA ALA A 226 15.16 -2.96 0.32
C ALA A 226 16.22 -3.91 -0.26
N SER A 227 16.18 -4.12 -1.58
CA SER A 227 17.16 -4.95 -2.29
C SER A 227 18.58 -4.35 -2.27
N LEU A 228 18.73 -3.03 -2.31
CA LEU A 228 20.04 -2.39 -2.11
C LEU A 228 20.59 -2.62 -0.70
N TYR A 229 19.74 -2.63 0.33
CA TYR A 229 20.17 -3.02 1.68
C TYR A 229 20.59 -4.48 1.75
N ALA A 230 19.85 -5.37 1.09
CA ALA A 230 20.22 -6.78 0.97
C ALA A 230 21.60 -6.94 0.33
N VAL A 231 21.86 -6.25 -0.79
CA VAL A 231 23.16 -6.26 -1.48
C VAL A 231 24.28 -5.76 -0.57
N ALA A 232 24.08 -4.63 0.11
CA ALA A 232 25.08 -4.08 1.02
C ALA A 232 25.39 -5.04 2.18
N PHE A 233 24.35 -5.65 2.76
CA PHE A 233 24.49 -6.66 3.80
C PHE A 233 25.23 -7.89 3.31
N LEU A 234 24.88 -8.44 2.14
CA LEU A 234 25.52 -9.63 1.56
C LEU A 234 27.00 -9.39 1.24
N HIS A 235 27.37 -8.22 0.72
CA HIS A 235 28.77 -7.86 0.52
C HIS A 235 29.54 -7.74 1.84
N ALA A 236 28.94 -7.16 2.88
CA ALA A 236 29.57 -7.11 4.20
C ALA A 236 29.74 -8.50 4.80
N ALA A 237 28.68 -9.33 4.76
CA ALA A 237 28.67 -10.68 5.29
C ALA A 237 29.66 -11.60 4.57
N SER A 238 29.76 -11.52 3.23
CA SER A 238 30.69 -12.34 2.44
C SER A 238 32.16 -12.04 2.72
N ARG A 239 32.47 -10.80 3.13
CA ARG A 239 33.82 -10.41 3.55
C ARG A 239 34.16 -10.87 4.98
N LEU A 240 33.17 -10.93 5.86
CA LEU A 240 33.37 -11.34 7.26
C LEU A 240 33.33 -12.87 7.43
N LEU A 241 32.57 -13.57 6.59
CA LEU A 241 32.24 -14.99 6.74
C LEU A 241 32.36 -15.74 5.38
N PRO A 242 33.52 -15.72 4.70
CA PRO A 242 33.66 -16.23 3.33
C PRO A 242 33.27 -17.71 3.18
N SER A 243 33.54 -18.54 4.20
CA SER A 243 33.21 -19.96 4.21
C SER A 243 31.71 -20.24 4.06
N PHE A 244 30.82 -19.34 4.48
CA PHE A 244 29.37 -19.49 4.35
C PHE A 244 28.85 -19.16 2.93
N PHE A 245 29.68 -18.49 2.12
CA PHE A 245 29.35 -18.06 0.76
C PHE A 245 30.04 -18.93 -0.31
N GLY A 246 30.73 -20.00 0.10
CA GLY A 246 31.51 -20.83 -0.81
C GLY A 246 32.70 -20.08 -1.43
N LEU A 247 33.24 -19.09 -0.70
CA LEU A 247 34.41 -18.29 -1.07
C LEU A 247 35.69 -18.78 -0.38
#